data_AF-A0AAU5LH31-F1
#
_entry.id   AF-A0AAU5LH31-F1
#
_cell.length_a   1.000
_cell.length_b   1.000
_cell.length_c   1.000
_cell.angle_alpha   90.00
_cell.angle_beta   90.00
_cell.angle_gamma   90.00
#
_symmetry.space_group_name_H-M   'P 1'
#
loop_
_entity.id
_entity.type
_entity.pdbx_description
1 polymer ?
#
loop_
_entity_poly.entity_id
_entity_poly.type
_entity_poly.pdbx_seq_one_letter_code
_entity_poly.pdbx_strand_id
1 'polypeptide(L)'
;MIIAVDAGSPGTVEAEHLCHELLGLLPDAEIACTHWVPATPTDHLSDDVLPAHVAVSITLPEATKATVRRLRHRADEEDLGLVISWPGTTAAGATTTLGPAQLVAGARLASAEGSPRTAGRLFRFPGQSAARGRLTARDLRDRAGIDVIEGIGGTPVHDDSVIDTMNFIRPIWRSAQSVLLVQPAANDVLVPFELEHQQKCCSNH
;
A
#
# COMPACT_ATOMS: atom_id res chain seq x y z
N MET A 1 6.78 -7.72 12.13
CA MET A 1 5.85 -6.79 12.82
C MET A 1 5.08 -5.97 11.79
N ILE A 2 3.86 -5.52 12.08
CA ILE A 2 3.09 -4.62 11.21
C ILE A 2 2.60 -3.42 11.98
N ILE A 3 2.74 -2.25 11.37
CA ILE A 3 2.21 -0.98 11.84
C ILE A 3 1.24 -0.49 10.77
N ALA A 4 -0.01 -0.26 11.14
CA ALA A 4 -1.00 0.35 10.27
C ALA A 4 -1.50 1.67 10.84
N VAL A 5 -1.65 2.65 9.97
CA VAL A 5 -2.02 4.02 10.31
C VAL A 5 -3.12 4.47 9.38
N ASP A 6 -4.11 5.14 9.94
CA ASP A 6 -5.20 5.75 9.20
C ASP A 6 -5.38 7.21 9.65
N ALA A 7 -5.28 8.11 8.68
CA ALA A 7 -5.46 9.55 8.84
C ALA A 7 -6.75 10.06 8.18
N GLY A 8 -7.60 9.16 7.67
CA GLY A 8 -8.78 9.53 6.88
C GLY A 8 -8.41 10.09 5.50
N SER A 9 -7.29 9.66 4.92
CA SER A 9 -6.73 10.23 3.69
C SER A 9 -7.73 10.12 2.53
N PRO A 10 -8.23 11.23 1.94
CA PRO A 10 -9.31 11.17 0.96
C PRO A 10 -8.91 10.50 -0.36
N GLY A 11 -7.60 10.37 -0.62
CA GLY A 11 -7.08 9.75 -1.82
C GLY A 11 -5.69 9.16 -1.61
N THR A 12 -5.16 8.60 -2.69
CA THR A 12 -3.86 7.93 -2.69
C THR A 12 -2.72 8.92 -2.46
N VAL A 13 -2.78 10.14 -2.97
CA VAL A 13 -1.70 11.14 -2.82
C VAL A 13 -1.46 11.47 -1.35
N GLU A 14 -2.52 11.75 -0.59
CA GLU A 14 -2.43 12.07 0.84
C GLU A 14 -1.91 10.86 1.64
N ALA A 15 -2.40 9.65 1.32
CA ALA A 15 -1.90 8.44 1.95
C ALA A 15 -0.43 8.14 1.61
N GLU A 16 0.04 8.51 0.41
CA GLU A 16 1.43 8.36 0.01
C GLU A 16 2.36 9.35 0.69
N HIS A 17 1.90 10.59 0.93
CA HIS A 17 2.62 11.52 1.81
C HIS A 17 2.76 10.93 3.21
N LEU A 18 1.68 10.37 3.77
CA LEU A 18 1.75 9.67 5.06
C LEU A 18 2.73 8.48 5.02
N CYS A 19 2.71 7.65 3.97
CA CYS A 19 3.71 6.59 3.76
C CYS A 19 5.13 7.14 3.81
N HIS A 20 5.41 8.21 3.07
CA HIS A 20 6.75 8.80 2.99
C HIS A 20 7.26 9.26 4.36
N GLU A 21 6.41 9.95 5.13
CA GLU A 21 6.74 10.40 6.47
C GLU A 21 6.97 9.24 7.44
N LEU A 22 6.10 8.22 7.41
CA LEU A 22 6.25 7.04 8.25
C LEU A 22 7.53 6.26 7.91
N LEU A 23 7.89 6.15 6.63
CA LEU A 23 9.15 5.53 6.21
C LEU A 23 10.38 6.32 6.69
N GLY A 24 10.28 7.63 6.82
CA GLY A 24 11.31 8.45 7.47
C GLY A 24 11.52 8.11 8.95
N LEU A 25 10.47 7.60 9.63
CA LEU A 25 10.53 7.13 11.02
C LEU A 25 10.91 5.65 11.15
N LEU A 26 10.78 4.89 10.05
CA LEU A 26 10.90 3.44 9.98
C LEU A 26 11.91 3.03 8.89
N PRO A 27 13.21 3.26 9.10
CA PRO A 27 14.23 3.02 8.07
C PRO A 27 14.29 1.55 7.62
N ASP A 28 14.06 0.63 8.55
CA ASP A 28 14.07 -0.83 8.35
C ASP A 28 12.75 -1.39 7.80
N ALA A 29 11.83 -0.52 7.34
CA ALA A 29 10.61 -0.95 6.67
C ALA A 29 10.95 -1.74 5.40
N GLU A 30 10.39 -2.94 5.30
CA GLU A 30 10.60 -3.84 4.15
C GLU A 30 9.50 -3.62 3.11
N ILE A 31 8.27 -3.47 3.58
CA ILE A 31 7.07 -3.32 2.74
C ILE A 31 6.24 -2.17 3.28
N ALA A 32 5.73 -1.33 2.39
CA ALA A 32 4.70 -0.34 2.71
C ALA A 32 3.59 -0.43 1.67
N CYS A 33 2.34 -0.37 2.13
CA CYS A 33 1.15 -0.51 1.32
C CYS A 33 0.14 0.59 1.63
N THR A 34 -0.61 1.02 0.62
CA THR A 34 -1.85 1.79 0.78
C THR A 34 -3.07 0.88 0.59
N HIS A 35 -4.09 1.05 1.43
CA HIS A 35 -5.28 0.20 1.53
C HIS A 35 -6.53 1.04 1.36
N TRP A 36 -7.46 0.56 0.53
CA TRP A 36 -8.75 1.22 0.38
C TRP A 36 -9.65 0.88 1.58
N VAL A 37 -10.15 1.91 2.24
CA VAL A 37 -11.12 1.77 3.33
C VAL A 37 -12.48 2.21 2.77
N PRO A 38 -13.46 1.30 2.66
CA PRO A 38 -14.79 1.67 2.18
C PRO A 38 -15.48 2.60 3.18
N ALA A 39 -16.38 3.45 2.69
CA ALA A 39 -17.24 4.24 3.56
C ALA A 39 -18.04 3.29 4.46
N THR A 40 -17.82 3.39 5.77
CA THR A 40 -18.63 2.66 6.75
C THR A 40 -19.84 3.52 7.09
N PRO A 41 -21.08 3.04 6.88
CA PRO A 41 -22.23 3.68 7.48
C PRO A 41 -22.02 3.58 8.99
N THR A 42 -21.88 4.72 9.66
CA THR A 42 -22.18 4.76 11.08
C THR A 42 -23.69 4.58 11.22
N ASP A 43 -24.16 3.96 12.32
CA ASP A 43 -25.59 3.74 12.54
C ASP A 43 -26.39 5.03 12.23
N HIS A 44 -27.61 4.91 11.70
CA HIS A 44 -28.44 5.99 11.13
C HIS A 44 -28.73 7.21 12.04
N LEU A 45 -28.10 7.28 13.21
CA LEU A 45 -28.22 8.27 14.26
C LEU A 45 -26.97 9.16 14.40
N SER A 46 -25.87 8.90 13.69
CA SER A 46 -24.67 9.76 13.70
C SER A 46 -24.37 10.35 12.32
N ASP A 47 -24.24 11.68 12.26
CA ASP A 47 -23.83 12.40 11.05
C ASP A 47 -22.33 12.20 10.69
N ASP A 48 -21.55 11.58 11.59
CA ASP A 48 -20.13 11.29 11.38
C ASP A 48 -19.94 10.03 10.52
N VAL A 49 -20.23 10.13 9.23
CA VAL A 49 -19.83 9.13 8.24
C VAL A 49 -18.47 9.51 7.68
N LEU A 50 -17.44 8.72 7.99
CA LEU A 50 -16.15 8.88 7.33
C LEU A 50 -16.31 8.40 5.86
N PRO A 51 -16.06 9.27 4.86
CA PRO A 51 -16.14 8.87 3.47
C PRO A 51 -15.11 7.79 3.19
N ALA A 52 -15.25 7.12 2.05
CA ALA A 52 -14.26 6.15 1.63
C ALA A 52 -12.90 6.85 1.44
N HIS A 53 -11.84 6.24 1.95
CA HIS A 53 -10.54 6.87 2.14
C HIS A 53 -9.43 5.81 2.07
N VAL A 54 -8.19 6.21 2.33
CA VAL A 54 -7.01 5.35 2.19
C VAL A 54 -6.21 5.31 3.49
N ALA A 55 -5.98 4.10 4.00
CA ALA A 55 -5.12 3.81 5.14
C ALA A 55 -3.78 3.21 4.68
N VAL A 56 -2.79 3.14 5.58
CA VAL A 56 -1.43 2.68 5.29
C VAL A 56 -1.07 1.51 6.19
N SER A 57 -0.32 0.54 5.65
CA SER A 57 0.36 -0.48 6.45
C SER A 57 1.84 -0.57 6.11
N ILE A 58 2.66 -0.86 7.11
CA ILE A 58 4.11 -1.00 7.02
C ILE A 58 4.53 -2.28 7.71
N THR A 59 5.25 -3.14 6.98
CA THR A 59 5.89 -4.34 7.51
C THR A 59 7.36 -4.06 7.76
N LEU A 60 7.83 -4.47 8.92
CA LEU A 60 9.22 -4.38 9.35
C LEU A 60 9.56 -5.56 10.26
N PRO A 61 10.83 -5.98 10.37
CA PRO A 61 11.22 -7.11 11.22
C PRO A 61 10.77 -6.88 12.67
N GLU A 62 11.19 -5.75 13.24
CA GLU A 62 10.86 -5.31 14.60
C GLU A 62 11.04 -3.79 14.71
N ALA A 63 10.24 -3.14 15.56
CA ALA A 63 10.41 -1.72 15.89
C ALA A 63 10.97 -1.55 17.30
N THR A 64 11.85 -0.56 17.49
CA THR A 64 12.33 -0.22 18.83
C THR A 64 11.19 0.36 19.69
N LYS A 65 11.32 0.22 21.03
CA LYS A 65 10.38 0.87 21.97
C LYS A 65 10.30 2.39 21.77
N ALA A 66 11.41 3.03 21.39
CA ALA A 66 11.46 4.46 21.11
C ALA A 66 10.63 4.82 19.87
N THR A 67 10.74 4.02 18.80
CA THR A 67 9.93 4.14 17.58
C THR A 67 8.45 3.99 17.90
N VAL A 68 8.07 2.95 18.64
CA VAL A 68 6.68 2.73 19.07
C VAL A 68 6.15 3.92 19.88
N ARG A 69 6.95 4.46 20.80
CA ARG A 69 6.57 5.65 21.58
C ARG A 69 6.35 6.89 20.69
N ARG A 70 7.21 7.13 19.70
CA ARG A 70 7.07 8.24 18.75
C ARG A 70 5.80 8.11 17.92
N LEU A 71 5.51 6.91 17.41
CA LEU A 71 4.27 6.65 16.65
C LEU A 71 3.03 6.88 17.50
N ARG A 72 3.04 6.44 18.75
CA ARG A 72 1.92 6.67 19.68
C ARG A 72 1.72 8.15 19.99
N HIS A 73 2.82 8.89 20.22
CA HIS A 73 2.75 10.33 20.45
C HIS A 73 2.17 11.06 19.25
N ARG A 74 2.67 10.74 18.05
CA ARG A 74 2.17 11.30 16.80
C ARG A 74 0.69 11.01 16.58
N ALA A 75 0.27 9.77 16.81
CA ALA A 75 -1.13 9.38 16.67
C ALA A 75 -2.06 10.13 17.64
N ASP A 76 -1.58 10.49 18.83
CA ASP A 76 -2.32 11.32 19.79
C ASP A 76 -2.37 12.79 19.35
N GLU A 77 -1.25 13.34 18.86
CA GLU A 77 -1.16 14.74 18.41
C GLU A 77 -1.93 15.03 17.11
N GLU A 78 -1.94 14.08 16.18
CA GLU A 78 -2.55 14.21 14.85
C GLU A 78 -3.90 13.51 14.73
N ASP A 79 -4.43 12.99 15.83
CA ASP A 79 -5.71 12.27 15.89
C ASP A 79 -5.80 11.09 14.89
N LEU A 80 -4.73 10.30 14.81
CA LEU A 80 -4.60 9.18 13.86
C LEU A 80 -5.09 7.87 14.46
N GLY A 81 -5.74 7.05 13.63
CA GLY A 81 -5.94 5.64 13.93
C GLY A 81 -4.64 4.87 13.81
N LEU A 82 -4.17 4.24 14.88
CA LEU A 82 -2.94 3.44 14.90
C LEU A 82 -3.24 2.02 15.35
N VAL A 83 -2.70 1.05 14.61
CA VAL A 83 -2.70 -0.38 14.95
C VAL A 83 -1.28 -0.90 14.83
N ILE A 84 -0.79 -1.56 15.89
CA ILE A 84 0.51 -2.21 15.90
C ILE A 84 0.30 -3.68 16.23
N SER A 85 0.72 -4.57 15.33
CA SER A 85 0.53 -6.02 15.45
C SER A 85 1.87 -6.76 15.41
N TRP A 86 2.07 -7.70 16.35
CA TRP A 86 3.24 -8.57 16.37
C TRP A 86 2.86 -9.98 15.89
N PRO A 87 3.47 -10.51 14.82
CA PRO A 87 3.20 -11.86 14.36
C PRO A 87 3.62 -12.89 15.42
N GLY A 88 2.87 -13.99 15.52
CA GLY A 88 3.22 -15.14 16.37
C GLY A 88 2.77 -15.05 17.83
N THR A 89 2.07 -14.00 18.24
CA THR A 89 1.43 -13.93 19.57
C THR A 89 -0.08 -14.00 19.45
N THR A 90 -0.69 -15.00 20.08
CA THR A 90 -2.15 -15.20 20.16
C THR A 90 -2.74 -14.64 21.46
N ALA A 91 -1.93 -13.98 22.29
CA ALA A 91 -2.36 -13.43 23.58
C ALA A 91 -3.10 -12.08 23.41
N ALA A 92 -4.02 -11.79 24.33
CA ALA A 92 -4.54 -10.44 24.53
C ALA A 92 -3.35 -9.49 24.85
N GLY A 93 -2.96 -8.67 23.87
CA GLY A 93 -1.69 -7.93 23.87
C GLY A 93 -0.89 -8.05 22.57
N ALA A 94 -1.31 -8.94 21.66
CA ALA A 94 -0.77 -9.10 20.30
C ALA A 94 -0.91 -7.86 19.41
N THR A 95 -1.84 -6.98 19.77
CA THR A 95 -2.17 -5.78 19.03
C THR A 95 -2.34 -4.60 19.98
N THR A 96 -1.71 -3.48 19.67
CA THR A 96 -1.98 -2.18 20.30
C THR A 96 -2.82 -1.33 19.36
N THR A 97 -3.85 -0.66 19.88
CA THR A 97 -4.66 0.31 19.13
C THR A 97 -4.72 1.65 19.84
N LEU A 98 -4.72 2.76 19.08
CA LEU A 98 -4.80 4.13 19.59
C LEU A 98 -5.51 5.03 18.57
N GLY A 99 -6.21 6.07 19.03
CA GLY A 99 -6.87 7.07 18.18
C GLY A 99 -8.39 6.91 18.06
N PRO A 100 -9.04 7.74 17.21
CA PRO A 100 -10.49 7.69 16.98
C PRO A 100 -10.97 6.33 16.49
N ALA A 101 -12.14 5.89 16.98
CA ALA A 101 -12.65 4.55 16.70
C ALA A 101 -12.81 4.25 15.20
N GLN A 102 -13.27 5.24 14.42
CA GLN A 102 -13.44 5.15 12.98
C GLN A 102 -12.11 4.99 12.23
N LEU A 103 -11.07 5.71 12.63
CA LEU A 103 -9.73 5.60 12.02
C LEU A 103 -9.01 4.32 12.48
N VAL A 104 -9.20 3.92 13.74
CA VAL A 104 -8.71 2.62 14.21
C VAL A 104 -9.33 1.47 13.40
N ALA A 105 -10.58 1.59 12.95
CA ALA A 105 -11.21 0.59 12.10
C ALA A 105 -10.50 0.48 10.73
N GLY A 106 -10.19 1.60 10.07
CA GLY A 106 -9.44 1.59 8.81
C GLY A 106 -8.00 1.09 8.99
N ALA A 107 -7.31 1.48 10.06
CA ALA A 107 -5.99 0.94 10.40
C ALA A 107 -6.04 -0.58 10.67
N ARG A 108 -7.11 -1.09 11.29
CA ARG A 108 -7.30 -2.54 11.48
C ARG A 108 -7.48 -3.27 10.14
N LEU A 109 -8.28 -2.71 9.23
CA LEU A 109 -8.45 -3.24 7.88
C LEU A 109 -7.09 -3.32 7.17
N ALA A 110 -6.33 -2.21 7.16
CA ALA A 110 -5.01 -2.17 6.55
C ALA A 110 -4.04 -3.20 7.17
N SER A 111 -4.04 -3.36 8.51
CA SER A 111 -3.24 -4.40 9.17
C SER A 111 -3.70 -5.81 8.80
N ALA A 112 -5.01 -6.05 8.69
CA ALA A 112 -5.59 -7.35 8.39
C ALA A 112 -5.37 -7.78 6.93
N GLU A 113 -5.30 -6.82 6.00
CA GLU A 113 -4.96 -7.08 4.60
C GLU A 113 -3.44 -7.19 4.39
N GLY A 114 -2.67 -6.30 5.01
CA GLY A 114 -1.22 -6.24 4.85
C GLY A 114 -0.50 -7.46 5.41
N SER A 115 -0.97 -8.02 6.54
CA SER A 115 -0.30 -9.16 7.19
C SER A 115 -0.27 -10.44 6.37
N PRO A 116 -1.41 -10.94 5.86
CA PRO A 116 -1.43 -12.07 4.95
C PRO A 116 -1.17 -11.66 3.48
N ARG A 117 -0.93 -10.37 3.20
CA ARG A 117 -0.76 -9.82 1.85
C ARG A 117 -1.96 -10.16 0.94
N THR A 118 -3.17 -10.08 1.47
CA THR A 118 -4.39 -10.38 0.72
C THR A 118 -4.78 -9.25 -0.22
N ALA A 119 -4.47 -8.00 0.16
CA ALA A 119 -4.75 -6.79 -0.60
C ALA A 119 -3.79 -5.64 -0.22
N GLY A 120 -3.86 -4.55 -0.99
CA GLY A 120 -3.07 -3.33 -0.80
C GLY A 120 -2.22 -3.00 -2.02
N ARG A 121 -2.02 -1.70 -2.30
CA ARG A 121 -1.10 -1.24 -3.36
C ARG A 121 0.28 -0.99 -2.77
N LEU A 122 1.30 -1.57 -3.37
CA LEU A 122 2.68 -1.54 -2.90
C LEU A 122 3.35 -0.18 -3.15
N PHE A 123 3.68 0.54 -2.08
CA PHE A 123 4.48 1.76 -2.10
C PHE A 123 5.99 1.46 -2.03
N ARG A 124 6.37 0.54 -1.12
CA ARG A 124 7.74 0.05 -0.94
C ARG A 124 7.71 -1.47 -0.90
N PHE A 125 8.66 -2.12 -1.57
CA PHE A 125 8.77 -3.58 -1.60
C PHE A 125 10.20 -4.02 -1.94
N PRO A 126 10.59 -5.26 -1.56
CA PRO A 126 11.87 -5.84 -1.96
C PRO A 126 12.01 -5.90 -3.49
N GLY A 127 13.19 -5.51 -4.01
CA GLY A 127 13.47 -5.54 -5.46
C GLY A 127 13.04 -4.29 -6.23
N GLN A 128 12.33 -3.34 -5.61
CA GLN A 128 11.82 -2.13 -6.27
C GLN A 128 12.89 -1.33 -7.04
N SER A 129 14.13 -1.26 -6.54
CA SER A 129 15.23 -0.55 -7.22
C SER A 129 15.65 -1.18 -8.55
N ALA A 130 15.38 -2.48 -8.75
CA ALA A 130 15.65 -3.19 -10.00
C ALA A 130 14.55 -3.00 -11.04
N ALA A 131 13.39 -2.44 -10.67
CA ALA A 131 12.23 -2.22 -11.53
C ALA A 131 12.31 -0.91 -12.34
N ARG A 132 13.44 -0.65 -13.00
CA ARG A 132 13.71 0.62 -13.70
C ARG A 132 14.09 0.42 -15.16
N GLY A 133 13.61 1.33 -16.01
CA GLY A 133 13.79 1.28 -17.46
C GLY A 133 12.98 0.19 -18.16
N ARG A 134 13.51 -0.29 -19.29
CA ARG A 134 12.90 -1.36 -20.10
C ARG A 134 13.43 -2.72 -19.65
N LEU A 135 12.51 -3.59 -19.27
CA LEU A 135 12.79 -4.91 -18.71
C LEU A 135 11.88 -5.94 -19.37
N THR A 136 12.32 -7.18 -19.46
CA THR A 136 11.41 -8.26 -19.84
C THR A 136 10.49 -8.62 -18.67
N ALA A 137 9.35 -9.25 -18.95
CA ALA A 137 8.49 -9.80 -17.90
C ALA A 137 9.25 -10.76 -16.98
N ARG A 138 10.19 -11.54 -17.54
CA ARG A 138 11.10 -12.38 -16.77
C ARG A 138 12.01 -11.59 -15.83
N ASP A 139 12.65 -10.51 -16.31
CA ASP A 139 13.55 -9.70 -15.48
C ASP A 139 12.81 -9.13 -14.26
N LEU A 140 11.56 -8.69 -14.43
CA LEU A 140 10.73 -8.17 -13.34
C LEU A 140 10.42 -9.26 -12.30
N ARG A 141 10.16 -10.50 -12.72
CA ARG A 141 9.92 -11.60 -11.79
C ARG A 141 11.18 -12.02 -11.05
N ASP A 142 12.28 -12.15 -11.78
CA ASP A 142 13.54 -12.66 -11.23
C ASP A 142 14.23 -11.65 -10.29
N ARG A 143 14.02 -10.34 -10.51
CA ARG A 143 14.85 -9.28 -9.87
C ARG A 143 14.05 -8.19 -9.17
N ALA A 144 12.81 -7.95 -9.57
CA ALA A 144 12.03 -6.80 -9.08
C ALA A 144 10.96 -7.16 -8.04
N GLY A 145 10.92 -8.39 -7.54
CA GLY A 145 9.96 -8.79 -6.51
C GLY A 145 8.51 -8.78 -6.99
N ILE A 146 8.30 -9.04 -8.29
CA ILE A 146 6.98 -9.18 -8.90
C ILE A 146 6.69 -10.66 -9.11
N ASP A 147 5.58 -11.16 -8.57
CA ASP A 147 5.23 -12.57 -8.72
C ASP A 147 4.48 -12.81 -10.02
N VAL A 148 3.54 -11.91 -10.34
CA VAL A 148 2.63 -12.03 -11.48
C VAL A 148 2.61 -10.73 -12.26
N ILE A 149 2.58 -10.83 -13.58
CA ILE A 149 2.39 -9.70 -14.48
C ILE A 149 1.14 -10.00 -15.30
N GLU A 150 0.13 -9.15 -15.17
CA GLU A 150 -1.16 -9.34 -15.83
C GLU A 150 -1.41 -8.20 -16.82
N GLY A 151 -1.70 -8.56 -18.07
CA GLY A 151 -2.11 -7.61 -19.08
C GLY A 151 -3.60 -7.29 -18.97
N ILE A 152 -3.94 -6.00 -18.91
CA ILE A 152 -5.33 -5.53 -18.86
C ILE A 152 -6.04 -5.86 -20.17
N GLY A 153 -7.33 -6.19 -20.08
CA GLY A 153 -8.17 -6.49 -21.24
C GLY A 153 -7.81 -7.80 -21.94
N GLY A 154 -7.14 -8.72 -21.25
CA GLY A 154 -6.69 -9.98 -21.84
C GLY A 154 -5.42 -9.87 -22.69
N THR A 155 -4.68 -8.76 -22.56
CA THR A 155 -3.38 -8.58 -23.22
C THR A 155 -2.43 -9.71 -22.82
N PRO A 156 -1.91 -10.50 -23.78
CA PRO A 156 -0.94 -11.55 -23.48
C PRO A 156 0.37 -10.97 -22.93
N VAL A 157 0.93 -11.62 -21.92
CA VAL A 157 2.26 -11.29 -21.37
C VAL A 157 3.10 -12.56 -21.38
N HIS A 158 4.13 -12.55 -22.21
CA HIS A 158 5.14 -13.60 -22.29
C HIS A 158 6.41 -13.18 -21.54
N ASP A 159 7.27 -14.14 -21.22
CA ASP A 159 8.51 -13.87 -20.48
C ASP A 159 9.43 -12.85 -21.16
N ASP A 160 9.41 -12.81 -22.49
CA ASP A 160 10.19 -11.92 -23.34
C ASP A 160 9.44 -10.61 -23.67
N SER A 161 8.19 -10.45 -23.24
CA SER A 161 7.45 -9.19 -23.40
C SER A 161 8.21 -8.05 -22.74
N VAL A 162 8.48 -7.00 -23.51
CA VAL A 162 9.19 -5.81 -23.03
C VAL A 162 8.21 -4.89 -22.32
N ILE A 163 8.55 -4.54 -21.08
CA ILE A 163 7.80 -3.62 -20.23
C ILE A 163 8.67 -2.40 -19.96
N ASP A 164 8.25 -1.25 -20.45
CA ASP A 164 8.85 0.04 -20.11
C ASP A 164 8.24 0.53 -18.80
N THR A 165 8.97 0.33 -17.70
CA THR A 165 8.53 0.74 -16.37
C THR A 165 8.47 2.25 -16.21
N MET A 166 9.06 3.03 -17.11
CA MET A 166 9.22 4.49 -16.93
C MET A 166 9.82 4.88 -15.56
N ASN A 167 10.58 3.96 -14.96
CA ASN A 167 11.15 4.05 -13.61
C ASN A 167 10.14 4.09 -12.45
N PHE A 168 8.88 3.79 -12.70
CA PHE A 168 7.82 3.76 -11.69
C PHE A 168 6.90 2.56 -11.91
N ILE A 169 6.70 1.77 -10.85
CA ILE A 169 5.68 0.72 -10.84
C ILE A 169 4.91 0.75 -9.52
N ARG A 170 3.63 0.41 -9.60
CA ARG A 170 2.74 0.26 -8.44
C ARG A 170 2.04 -1.10 -8.45
N PRO A 171 2.74 -2.18 -8.06
CA PRO A 171 2.10 -3.49 -7.97
C PRO A 171 1.06 -3.52 -6.85
N ILE A 172 0.21 -4.53 -6.87
CA ILE A 172 -0.78 -4.78 -5.83
C ILE A 172 -0.54 -6.14 -5.20
N TRP A 173 -0.79 -6.25 -3.90
CA TRP A 173 -0.99 -7.55 -3.29
C TRP A 173 -2.34 -8.12 -3.74
N ARG A 174 -2.31 -9.36 -4.19
CA ARG A 174 -3.51 -10.16 -4.45
C ARG A 174 -3.20 -11.59 -4.06
N SER A 175 -3.91 -12.12 -3.07
CA SER A 175 -3.75 -13.51 -2.62
C SER A 175 -2.28 -13.91 -2.34
N ALA A 176 -1.57 -13.05 -1.60
CA ALA A 176 -0.16 -13.20 -1.24
C ALA A 176 0.86 -13.05 -2.39
N GLN A 177 0.42 -12.69 -3.59
CA GLN A 177 1.28 -12.43 -4.74
C GLN A 177 1.35 -10.94 -5.06
N SER A 178 2.53 -10.45 -5.41
CA SER A 178 2.77 -9.12 -5.95
C SER A 178 2.42 -9.13 -7.44
N VAL A 179 1.32 -8.47 -7.80
CA VAL A 179 0.79 -8.43 -9.16
C VAL A 179 1.04 -7.06 -9.78
N LEU A 180 1.77 -7.02 -10.89
CA LEU A 180 1.91 -5.82 -11.71
C LEU A 180 0.92 -5.85 -12.87
N LEU A 181 0.03 -4.86 -12.92
CA LEU A 181 -0.87 -4.67 -14.05
C LEU A 181 -0.17 -3.86 -15.14
N VAL A 182 -0.25 -4.35 -16.38
CA VAL A 182 0.34 -3.71 -17.56
C VAL A 182 -0.69 -3.54 -18.67
N GLN A 183 -0.43 -2.61 -19.59
CA GLN A 183 -1.27 -2.34 -20.75
C GLN A 183 -0.40 -2.10 -22.00
N PRO A 184 -0.96 -2.32 -23.21
CA PRO A 184 -0.24 -2.03 -24.45
C PRO A 184 0.15 -0.55 -24.60
N ALA A 185 1.31 -0.32 -25.18
CA ALA A 185 1.79 0.98 -25.67
C ALA A 185 2.30 0.84 -27.12
N ALA A 186 2.84 1.92 -27.68
CA ALA A 186 3.40 1.91 -29.03
C ALA A 186 4.61 0.97 -29.15
N ASN A 187 4.84 0.44 -30.36
CA ASN A 187 5.99 -0.41 -30.73
C ASN A 187 6.06 -1.74 -29.98
N ASP A 188 4.92 -2.41 -29.76
CA ASP A 188 4.85 -3.72 -29.11
C ASP A 188 5.47 -3.76 -27.70
N VAL A 189 5.46 -2.61 -27.01
CA VAL A 189 5.90 -2.45 -25.63
C VAL A 189 4.69 -2.42 -24.71
N LEU A 190 4.84 -2.99 -23.52
CA LEU A 190 3.88 -2.87 -22.42
C LEU A 190 4.33 -1.78 -21.45
N VAL A 191 3.39 -1.11 -20.81
CA VAL A 191 3.67 -0.14 -19.73
C VAL A 191 2.83 -0.48 -18.50
N PRO A 192 3.29 -0.12 -17.29
CA PRO A 192 2.46 -0.19 -16.09
C PRO A 192 1.13 0.54 -16.29
N PHE A 193 0.06 -0.03 -15.74
CA PHE A 193 -1.26 0.61 -15.77
C PHE A 193 -1.28 1.92 -14.97
N GLU A 194 -0.65 1.93 -13.79
CA GLU A 194 -0.50 3.12 -12.97
C GLU A 194 0.77 3.89 -13.40
N LEU A 195 0.62 5.19 -13.69
CA LEU A 195 1.71 6.08 -14.08
C LEU A 195 2.06 7.00 -12.91
N GLU A 196 3.35 7.30 -12.70
CA GLU A 196 3.83 8.18 -11.61
C GLU A 196 3.12 9.54 -11.61
N HIS A 197 3.02 10.14 -12.80
CA HIS A 197 2.33 11.40 -13.02
C HIS A 197 1.12 11.12 -13.90
N GLN A 198 0.01 10.69 -13.28
CA GLN A 198 -1.26 10.69 -13.99
C GLN A 198 -1.60 12.14 -14.36
N GLN A 199 -1.46 12.47 -15.65
CA GLN A 199 -2.12 13.63 -16.21
C GLN A 199 -3.60 13.44 -15.91
N LYS A 200 -4.19 14.33 -15.09
CA LYS A 200 -5.64 14.33 -14.89
C LYS A 200 -6.25 14.49 -16.27
N CYS A 201 -6.79 13.42 -16.85
CA CYS A 201 -7.67 13.55 -17.99
C CYS A 201 -8.84 14.39 -17.49
N CYS A 202 -8.87 15.64 -17.91
CA CYS A 202 -9.96 16.56 -17.64
C CYS A 202 -11.25 15.96 -18.18
N SER A 203 -12.04 15.31 -17.34
CA SER A 203 -13.45 15.04 -17.62
C SER A 203 -14.26 16.25 -17.19
N ASN A 204 -14.15 17.37 -17.92
CA ASN A 204 -15.19 18.40 -17.94
C ASN A 204 -16.15 18.02 -19.07
N HIS A 205 -17.21 17.28 -18.74
CA HIS A 205 -18.38 17.11 -19.58
C HIS A 205 -19.64 17.27 -18.73
#